data_AF-A0A2U8WZA2-F1
#
_entry.id   AF-A0A2U8WZA2-F1
#
_cell.length_a   1.000
_cell.length_b   1.000
_cell.length_c   1.000
_cell.angle_alpha   90.00
_cell.angle_beta   90.00
_cell.angle_gamma   90.00
#
_symmetry.space_group_name_H-M   'P 1'
#
loop_
_entity.id
_entity.type
_entity.pdbx_description
1 polymer ?
#
loop_
_entity_poly.entity_id
_entity_poly.type
_entity_poly.pdbx_seq_one_letter_code
_entity_poly.pdbx_strand_id
1 'polypeptide(L)'
;MSGGRKKAGAKPEVGERPAPQETEGTVMALDLPPSPDLSPEMRAYFDKCREKIGFVPNVLLAYAHDSAKLEAFAALYNDLMLAPSGLSKLEREMIAVAVSSVNRCYYCLTAHGAAVRSLSGDPVLGEMMAMNYRAADLSDRHRAMLDFAVALTEAPWTIEEEDREALRDAGFSERDLWDISAVASFFNMSNRMASAVDMRPNRSYHGEARSLPDPDEA
;
A
#
# COMPACT_ATOMS: atom_id res chain seq x y z
N MET A 1 21.89 10.51 -44.59
CA MET A 1 22.24 9.60 -43.47
C MET A 1 23.16 10.34 -42.52
N SER A 2 22.66 10.77 -41.35
CA SER A 2 23.46 11.46 -40.33
C SER A 2 23.27 10.71 -39.02
N GLY A 3 24.06 9.65 -38.83
CA GLY A 3 24.11 8.88 -37.60
C GLY A 3 24.86 9.66 -36.52
N GLY A 4 24.12 10.19 -35.55
CA GLY A 4 24.70 10.76 -34.34
C GLY A 4 25.34 9.65 -33.51
N ARG A 5 26.68 9.67 -33.39
CA ARG A 5 27.42 8.86 -32.42
C ARG A 5 26.90 9.19 -31.01
N LYS A 6 26.28 8.22 -30.32
CA LYS A 6 26.12 8.28 -28.87
C LYS A 6 27.51 8.46 -28.26
N LYS A 7 27.72 9.55 -27.52
CA LYS A 7 28.94 9.74 -26.71
C LYS A 7 29.09 8.52 -25.80
N ALA A 8 30.27 7.89 -25.82
CA ALA A 8 30.61 6.86 -24.86
C ALA A 8 30.48 7.47 -23.46
N GLY A 9 29.62 6.90 -22.62
CA GLY A 9 29.47 7.33 -21.23
C GLY A 9 30.79 7.20 -20.49
N ALA A 10 31.05 8.11 -19.55
CA ALA A 10 32.20 8.02 -18.66
C ALA A 10 32.25 6.64 -18.00
N LYS A 11 33.45 6.11 -17.74
CA LYS A 11 33.59 4.86 -16.99
C LYS A 11 33.06 5.09 -15.57
N PRO A 12 32.23 4.17 -15.03
CA PRO A 12 31.73 4.29 -13.66
C PRO A 12 32.90 4.34 -12.68
N GLU A 13 32.82 5.25 -11.71
CA GLU A 13 33.87 5.46 -10.71
C GLU A 13 33.62 4.60 -9.47
N VAL A 14 34.67 3.96 -8.94
CA VAL A 14 34.59 3.27 -7.65
C VAL A 14 34.27 4.30 -6.57
N GLY A 15 33.15 4.13 -5.86
CA GLY A 15 32.68 5.08 -4.85
C GLY A 15 31.75 6.17 -5.40
N GLU A 16 31.33 6.08 -6.66
CA GLU A 16 30.25 6.92 -7.21
C GLU A 16 29.01 6.79 -6.32
N ARG A 17 28.50 7.93 -5.83
CA ARG A 17 27.29 7.97 -5.02
C ARG A 17 26.07 7.85 -5.93
N PRO A 18 25.05 7.06 -5.56
CA PRO A 18 23.77 7.08 -6.26
C PRO A 18 23.21 8.49 -6.30
N ALA A 19 22.55 8.83 -7.41
CA ALA A 19 21.80 10.07 -7.49
C ALA A 19 20.73 10.13 -6.37
N PRO A 20 20.38 11.34 -5.88
CA PRO A 20 19.23 11.50 -5.02
C PRO A 20 17.97 10.89 -5.66
N GLN A 21 17.19 10.17 -4.87
CA GLN A 21 15.95 9.53 -5.34
C GLN A 21 14.81 10.55 -5.32
N GLU A 22 14.86 11.53 -6.24
CA GLU A 22 13.80 12.53 -6.40
C GLU A 22 12.61 11.91 -7.15
N THR A 23 11.46 11.84 -6.48
CA THR A 23 10.21 11.31 -7.04
C THR A 23 9.12 12.38 -7.18
N GLU A 24 9.46 13.64 -6.90
CA GLU A 24 8.49 14.73 -6.82
C GLU A 24 7.84 15.00 -8.19
N GLY A 25 6.51 15.09 -8.20
CA GLY A 25 5.71 15.33 -9.40
C GLY A 25 5.50 14.13 -10.33
N THR A 26 6.20 13.00 -10.14
CA THR A 26 5.93 11.78 -10.92
C THR A 26 4.81 10.98 -10.26
N VAL A 27 3.75 10.67 -11.01
CA VAL A 27 2.59 9.87 -10.52
C VAL A 27 2.69 8.42 -10.99
N MET A 28 2.96 8.22 -12.29
CA MET A 28 3.08 6.91 -12.94
C MET A 28 3.86 7.07 -14.25
N ALA A 29 4.28 5.97 -14.88
CA ALA A 29 5.02 5.99 -16.14
C ALA A 29 4.14 6.16 -17.39
N LEU A 30 2.81 6.02 -17.27
CA LEU A 30 1.88 6.20 -18.38
C LEU A 30 1.53 7.67 -18.59
N ASP A 31 1.50 8.11 -19.85
CA ASP A 31 1.09 9.46 -20.25
C ASP A 31 -0.45 9.55 -20.34
N LEU A 32 -1.09 9.45 -19.18
CA LEU A 32 -2.54 9.60 -19.01
C LEU A 32 -2.80 10.74 -18.01
N PRO A 33 -2.95 11.98 -18.48
CA PRO A 33 -3.21 13.11 -17.60
C PRO A 33 -4.59 12.98 -16.93
N PRO A 34 -4.79 13.56 -15.73
CA PRO A 34 -6.11 13.68 -15.14
C PRO A 34 -7.13 14.29 -16.11
N SER A 35 -8.34 13.75 -16.14
CA SER A 35 -9.42 14.29 -16.94
C SER A 35 -9.75 15.72 -16.48
N PRO A 36 -9.92 16.70 -17.40
CA PRO A 36 -10.41 18.03 -17.02
C PRO A 36 -11.84 17.98 -16.46
N ASP A 37 -12.58 16.92 -16.79
CA ASP A 37 -14.00 16.75 -16.48
C ASP A 37 -14.21 15.78 -15.29
N LEU A 38 -13.37 15.88 -14.25
CA LEU A 38 -13.62 15.14 -13.00
C LEU A 38 -15.00 15.49 -12.43
N SER A 39 -15.70 14.48 -11.90
CA SER A 39 -16.98 14.69 -11.23
C SER A 39 -16.82 15.65 -10.04
N PRO A 40 -17.86 16.46 -9.71
CA PRO A 40 -17.87 17.30 -8.51
C PRO A 40 -17.50 16.53 -7.24
N GLU A 41 -17.95 15.29 -7.13
CA GLU A 41 -17.70 14.38 -6.02
C GLU A 41 -16.21 14.05 -5.89
N MET A 42 -15.53 13.73 -7.00
CA MET A 42 -14.09 13.42 -6.97
C MET A 42 -13.22 14.65 -6.75
N ARG A 43 -13.63 15.83 -7.25
CA ARG A 43 -12.97 17.10 -6.88
C ARG A 43 -13.04 17.36 -5.39
N ALA A 44 -14.23 17.22 -4.80
CA ALA A 44 -14.41 17.36 -3.34
C ALA A 44 -13.61 16.31 -2.56
N TYR A 45 -13.51 15.08 -3.08
CA TYR A 45 -12.69 14.03 -2.47
C TYR A 45 -11.19 14.40 -2.47
N PHE A 46 -10.68 14.97 -3.56
CA PHE A 46 -9.29 15.44 -3.63
C PHE A 46 -9.03 16.61 -2.67
N ASP A 47 -9.98 17.54 -2.55
CA ASP A 47 -9.87 18.65 -1.60
C ASP A 47 -9.84 18.15 -0.15
N LYS A 48 -10.66 17.15 0.17
CA LYS A 48 -10.64 16.49 1.48
C LYS A 48 -9.33 15.76 1.77
N CYS A 49 -8.71 15.14 0.76
CA CYS A 49 -7.36 14.58 0.91
C CYS A 49 -6.33 15.67 1.23
N ARG A 50 -6.35 16.79 0.50
CA ARG A 50 -5.47 17.93 0.76
C ARG A 50 -5.66 18.50 2.17
N GLU A 51 -6.90 18.62 2.63
CA GLU A 51 -7.21 19.10 3.98
C GLU A 51 -6.71 18.15 5.07
N LYS A 52 -6.94 16.84 4.92
CA LYS A 52 -6.68 15.88 6.00
C LYS A 52 -5.24 15.38 6.08
N ILE A 53 -4.58 15.19 4.94
CA ILE A 53 -3.25 14.59 4.86
C ILE A 53 -2.24 15.45 4.09
N GLY A 54 -2.64 16.66 3.65
CA GLY A 54 -1.74 17.64 3.04
C GLY A 54 -1.48 17.44 1.54
N PHE A 55 -1.93 16.34 0.94
CA PHE A 55 -1.75 16.04 -0.48
C PHE A 55 -2.84 15.12 -1.02
N VAL A 56 -2.92 15.00 -2.35
CA VAL A 56 -3.73 13.96 -3.01
C VAL A 56 -2.85 12.73 -3.23
N PRO A 57 -3.22 11.54 -2.69
CA PRO A 57 -2.48 10.32 -2.92
C PRO A 57 -2.34 10.04 -4.42
N ASN A 58 -1.13 9.72 -4.87
CA ASN A 58 -0.82 9.52 -6.28
C ASN A 58 -1.62 8.38 -6.91
N VAL A 59 -2.09 7.39 -6.14
CA VAL A 59 -3.05 6.39 -6.64
C VAL A 59 -4.33 7.04 -7.16
N LEU A 60 -4.89 8.04 -6.47
CA LEU A 60 -6.09 8.73 -6.96
C LEU A 60 -5.79 9.52 -8.24
N LEU A 61 -4.62 10.16 -8.32
CA LEU A 61 -4.18 10.86 -9.53
C LEU A 61 -3.96 9.90 -10.71
N ALA A 62 -3.43 8.70 -10.46
CA ALA A 62 -3.23 7.68 -11.49
C ALA A 62 -4.56 7.20 -12.10
N TYR A 63 -5.63 7.12 -11.30
CA TYR A 63 -6.98 6.81 -11.78
C TYR A 63 -7.72 8.02 -12.37
N ALA A 64 -7.26 9.25 -12.12
CA ALA A 64 -7.99 10.48 -12.45
C ALA A 64 -8.19 10.75 -13.95
N HIS A 65 -7.52 10.00 -14.83
CA HIS A 65 -7.76 10.06 -16.28
C HIS A 65 -9.16 9.51 -16.68
N ASP A 66 -9.81 8.71 -15.83
CA ASP A 66 -11.14 8.14 -16.04
C ASP A 66 -11.96 8.20 -14.73
N SER A 67 -12.95 9.10 -14.67
CA SER A 67 -13.75 9.31 -13.46
C SER A 67 -14.53 8.08 -13.01
N ALA A 68 -15.04 7.28 -13.95
CA ALA A 68 -15.79 6.07 -13.58
C ALA A 68 -14.87 5.04 -12.91
N LYS A 69 -13.62 4.91 -13.38
CA LYS A 69 -12.62 4.04 -12.73
C LYS A 69 -12.18 4.60 -11.38
N LEU A 70 -11.95 5.91 -11.29
CA LEU A 70 -11.57 6.56 -10.05
C LEU A 70 -12.66 6.38 -8.97
N GLU A 71 -13.92 6.60 -9.32
CA GLU A 71 -15.06 6.44 -8.41
C GLU A 71 -15.21 4.99 -7.94
N ALA A 72 -15.12 4.02 -8.85
CA ALA A 72 -15.19 2.60 -8.51
C ALA A 72 -14.04 2.19 -7.57
N PHE A 73 -12.81 2.63 -7.86
CA PHE A 73 -11.66 2.37 -7.01
C PHE A 73 -11.82 3.01 -5.61
N ALA A 74 -12.18 4.29 -5.56
CA ALA A 74 -12.34 5.01 -4.30
C ALA A 74 -13.48 4.43 -3.45
N ALA A 75 -14.59 4.03 -4.07
CA ALA A 75 -15.71 3.40 -3.37
C ALA A 75 -15.28 2.09 -2.71
N LEU A 76 -14.64 1.19 -3.47
CA LEU A 76 -14.19 -0.10 -2.95
C LEU A 76 -13.10 0.07 -1.87
N TYR A 77 -12.15 0.98 -2.08
CA TYR A 77 -11.12 1.28 -1.07
C TYR A 77 -11.75 1.80 0.23
N ASN A 78 -12.65 2.77 0.14
CA ASN A 78 -13.27 3.38 1.32
C ASN A 78 -14.15 2.37 2.09
N ASP A 79 -14.85 1.49 1.39
CA ASP A 79 -15.64 0.43 2.02
C ASP A 79 -14.72 -0.51 2.82
N LEU A 80 -13.75 -1.14 2.16
CA LEU A 80 -12.86 -2.11 2.79
C LEU A 80 -12.02 -1.49 3.92
N MET A 81 -11.45 -0.31 3.70
CA MET A 81 -10.45 0.27 4.61
C MET A 81 -11.03 1.19 5.69
N LEU A 82 -12.23 1.76 5.49
CA LEU A 82 -12.77 2.79 6.38
C LEU A 82 -14.17 2.50 6.93
N ALA A 83 -14.96 1.64 6.28
CA ALA A 83 -16.30 1.31 6.76
C ALA A 83 -16.27 0.40 8.01
N PRO A 84 -17.42 0.21 8.69
CA PRO A 84 -17.52 -0.71 9.82
C PRO A 84 -17.09 -2.14 9.43
N SER A 85 -16.23 -2.73 10.27
CA SER A 85 -15.69 -4.08 10.12
C SER A 85 -15.33 -4.60 11.51
N GLY A 86 -15.27 -5.93 11.68
CA GLY A 86 -14.68 -6.52 12.88
C GLY A 86 -13.15 -6.42 12.90
N LEU A 87 -12.52 -6.00 11.80
CA LEU A 87 -11.12 -5.61 11.73
C LEU A 87 -10.94 -4.13 12.09
N SER A 88 -10.00 -3.86 12.97
CA SER A 88 -9.49 -2.52 13.20
C SER A 88 -8.87 -1.93 11.92
N LYS A 89 -8.67 -0.61 11.90
CA LYS A 89 -7.96 0.05 10.78
C LYS A 89 -6.52 -0.44 10.68
N LEU A 90 -5.86 -0.65 11.84
CA LEU A 90 -4.49 -1.16 11.88
C LEU A 90 -4.40 -2.59 11.31
N GLU A 91 -5.31 -3.49 11.68
CA GLU A 91 -5.32 -4.87 11.14
C GLU A 91 -5.47 -4.88 9.61
N ARG A 92 -6.34 -4.03 9.06
CA ARG A 92 -6.50 -3.88 7.60
C ARG A 92 -5.24 -3.37 6.92
N GLU A 93 -4.55 -2.41 7.52
CA GLU A 93 -3.26 -1.90 7.03
C GLU A 93 -2.13 -2.93 7.17
N MET A 94 -2.15 -3.77 8.23
CA MET A 94 -1.19 -4.87 8.37
C MET A 94 -1.35 -5.91 7.26
N ILE A 95 -2.59 -6.28 6.90
CA ILE A 95 -2.88 -7.13 5.73
C ILE A 95 -2.34 -6.45 4.46
N ALA A 96 -2.63 -5.17 4.27
CA ALA A 96 -2.17 -4.41 3.10
C ALA A 96 -0.65 -4.47 2.93
N VAL A 97 0.11 -4.25 4.01
CA VAL A 97 1.58 -4.28 4.00
C VAL A 97 2.11 -5.70 3.78
N ALA A 98 1.55 -6.72 4.43
CA ALA A 98 2.00 -8.10 4.25
C ALA A 98 1.81 -8.59 2.80
N VAL A 99 0.63 -8.35 2.22
CA VAL A 99 0.35 -8.67 0.80
C VAL A 99 1.28 -7.89 -0.13
N SER A 100 1.49 -6.60 0.15
CA SER A 100 2.36 -5.75 -0.66
C SER A 100 3.84 -6.12 -0.55
N SER A 101 4.27 -6.69 0.57
CA SER A 101 5.61 -7.23 0.77
C SER A 101 5.85 -8.46 -0.11
N VAL A 102 4.93 -9.43 -0.07
CA VAL A 102 4.96 -10.62 -0.94
C VAL A 102 5.02 -10.22 -2.42
N ASN A 103 4.17 -9.27 -2.83
CA ASN A 103 4.10 -8.77 -4.20
C ASN A 103 5.20 -7.76 -4.56
N ARG A 104 6.03 -7.33 -3.60
CA ARG A 104 7.10 -6.33 -3.78
C ARG A 104 6.62 -5.00 -4.38
N CYS A 105 5.41 -4.57 -4.01
CA CYS A 105 4.79 -3.37 -4.57
C CYS A 105 5.33 -2.11 -3.89
N TYR A 106 6.17 -1.35 -4.60
CA TYR A 106 6.81 -0.13 -4.10
C TYR A 106 5.82 0.94 -3.60
N TYR A 107 4.79 1.24 -4.39
CA TYR A 107 3.75 2.21 -4.01
C TYR A 107 3.08 1.80 -2.69
N CYS A 108 2.54 0.58 -2.67
CA CYS A 108 1.70 0.12 -1.57
C CYS A 108 2.52 -0.08 -0.29
N LEU A 109 3.74 -0.61 -0.38
CA LEU A 109 4.65 -0.74 0.77
C LEU A 109 4.96 0.62 1.40
N THR A 110 5.20 1.64 0.57
CA THR A 110 5.54 2.97 1.07
C THR A 110 4.34 3.64 1.73
N ALA A 111 3.18 3.64 1.08
CA ALA A 111 1.97 4.31 1.58
C ALA A 111 1.35 3.58 2.79
N HIS A 112 1.13 2.28 2.69
CA HIS A 112 0.50 1.50 3.77
C HIS A 112 1.47 1.21 4.91
N GLY A 113 2.78 1.15 4.63
CA GLY A 113 3.80 1.14 5.68
C GLY A 113 3.74 2.42 6.54
N ALA A 114 3.54 3.59 5.93
CA ALA A 114 3.32 4.83 6.68
C ALA A 114 2.04 4.78 7.52
N ALA A 115 0.95 4.21 6.98
CA ALA A 115 -0.30 4.03 7.72
C ALA A 115 -0.13 3.09 8.92
N VAL A 116 0.57 1.95 8.77
CA VAL A 116 0.87 1.04 9.89
C VAL A 116 1.65 1.76 10.99
N ARG A 117 2.71 2.50 10.65
CA ARG A 117 3.47 3.28 11.64
C ARG A 117 2.60 4.32 12.36
N SER A 118 1.79 5.06 11.61
CA SER A 118 0.92 6.10 12.19
C SER A 118 -0.17 5.52 13.08
N LEU A 119 -0.80 4.40 12.71
CA LEU A 119 -1.93 3.83 13.45
C LEU A 119 -1.50 3.02 14.67
N SER A 120 -0.32 2.40 14.62
CA SER A 120 0.24 1.67 15.75
C SER A 120 0.96 2.58 16.75
N GLY A 121 1.45 3.75 16.30
CA GLY A 121 2.39 4.55 17.07
C GLY A 121 3.77 3.91 17.19
N ASP A 122 4.02 2.81 16.47
CA ASP A 122 5.28 2.09 16.48
C ASP A 122 5.92 2.08 15.08
N PRO A 123 6.98 2.86 14.85
CA PRO A 123 7.66 2.85 13.57
C PRO A 123 8.34 1.51 13.26
N VAL A 124 8.72 0.74 14.29
CA VAL A 124 9.40 -0.56 14.15
C VAL A 124 8.46 -1.60 13.59
N LEU A 125 7.20 -1.65 14.06
CA LEU A 125 6.18 -2.53 13.50
C LEU A 125 6.01 -2.32 11.99
N GLY A 126 5.97 -1.06 11.52
CA GLY A 126 5.83 -0.77 10.10
C GLY A 126 6.97 -1.35 9.25
N GLU A 127 8.21 -1.29 9.74
CA GLU A 127 9.37 -1.87 9.05
C GLU A 127 9.36 -3.41 9.12
N MET A 128 9.06 -4.00 10.28
CA MET A 128 8.95 -5.45 10.42
C MET A 128 7.86 -6.01 9.51
N MET A 129 6.69 -5.38 9.46
CA MET A 129 5.61 -5.76 8.55
C MET A 129 6.04 -5.72 7.09
N ALA A 130 6.74 -4.67 6.67
CA ALA A 130 7.20 -4.51 5.30
C ALA A 130 8.31 -5.51 4.90
N MET A 131 9.22 -5.84 5.82
CA MET A 131 10.38 -6.69 5.53
C MET A 131 10.10 -8.18 5.77
N ASN A 132 9.50 -8.51 6.92
CA ASN A 132 9.13 -9.86 7.32
C ASN A 132 8.21 -9.82 8.55
N TYR A 133 6.88 -9.85 8.35
CA TYR A 133 5.92 -9.81 9.46
C TYR A 133 6.12 -10.94 10.48
N ARG A 134 6.77 -12.06 10.10
CA ARG A 134 7.06 -13.19 10.98
C ARG A 134 8.12 -12.87 12.04
N ALA A 135 8.87 -11.78 11.88
CA ALA A 135 9.83 -11.29 12.86
C ALA A 135 9.21 -10.35 13.91
N ALA A 136 7.96 -9.90 13.68
CA ALA A 136 7.23 -9.09 14.65
C ALA A 136 6.65 -9.97 15.77
N ASP A 137 6.66 -9.44 16.99
CA ASP A 137 5.98 -10.06 18.13
C ASP A 137 4.47 -9.79 18.01
N LEU A 138 3.76 -10.74 17.40
CA LEU A 138 2.34 -10.64 17.09
C LEU A 138 1.55 -11.62 17.95
N SER A 139 0.35 -11.22 18.37
CA SER A 139 -0.61 -12.15 18.96
C SER A 139 -0.97 -13.27 17.97
N ASP A 140 -1.40 -14.42 18.49
CA ASP A 140 -1.86 -15.55 17.67
C ASP A 140 -2.96 -15.11 16.68
N ARG A 141 -3.84 -14.21 17.10
CA ARG A 141 -4.88 -13.61 16.26
C ARG A 141 -4.30 -12.84 15.08
N HIS A 142 -3.40 -11.90 15.32
CA HIS A 142 -2.78 -11.14 14.24
C HIS A 142 -1.93 -12.03 13.33
N ARG A 143 -1.25 -13.02 13.90
CA ARG A 143 -0.42 -13.95 13.13
C ARG A 143 -1.26 -14.81 12.20
N ALA A 144 -2.35 -15.41 12.67
CA ALA A 144 -3.26 -16.21 11.85
C ALA A 144 -3.87 -15.41 10.69
N MET A 145 -4.29 -14.16 10.96
CA MET A 145 -4.79 -13.24 9.93
C MET A 145 -3.79 -12.99 8.81
N LEU A 146 -2.53 -12.74 9.16
CA LEU A 146 -1.48 -12.45 8.18
C LEU A 146 -1.01 -13.70 7.46
N ASP A 147 -0.90 -14.85 8.15
CA ASP A 147 -0.57 -16.14 7.54
C ASP A 147 -1.60 -16.50 6.47
N PHE A 148 -2.90 -16.35 6.76
CA PHE A 148 -3.96 -16.55 5.77
C PHE A 148 -3.86 -15.58 4.58
N ALA A 149 -3.69 -14.28 4.85
CA ALA A 149 -3.59 -13.28 3.78
C ALA A 149 -2.38 -13.52 2.86
N VAL A 150 -1.26 -13.98 3.41
CA VAL A 150 -0.05 -14.35 2.67
C VAL A 150 -0.27 -15.65 1.88
N ALA A 151 -0.86 -16.68 2.48
CA ALA A 151 -1.21 -17.92 1.77
C ALA A 151 -2.15 -17.66 0.58
N LEU A 152 -3.19 -16.84 0.78
CA LEU A 152 -4.11 -16.43 -0.29
C LEU A 152 -3.41 -15.62 -1.39
N THR A 153 -2.34 -14.89 -1.05
CA THR A 153 -1.55 -14.11 -2.02
C THR A 153 -0.63 -14.99 -2.85
N GLU A 154 0.05 -15.95 -2.22
CA GLU A 154 1.06 -16.80 -2.86
C GLU A 154 0.44 -17.96 -3.64
N ALA A 155 -0.58 -18.61 -3.06
CA ALA A 155 -1.15 -19.84 -3.57
C ALA A 155 -2.68 -19.91 -3.31
N PRO A 156 -3.48 -19.00 -3.88
CA PRO A 156 -4.93 -18.97 -3.63
C PRO A 156 -5.66 -20.28 -3.99
N TRP A 157 -5.10 -21.09 -4.90
CA TRP A 157 -5.68 -22.38 -5.30
C TRP A 157 -5.48 -23.50 -4.27
N THR A 158 -4.71 -23.27 -3.20
CA THR A 158 -4.51 -24.23 -2.12
C THR A 158 -5.38 -23.95 -0.89
N ILE A 159 -6.19 -22.88 -0.91
CA ILE A 159 -7.01 -22.51 0.25
C ILE A 159 -8.15 -23.51 0.44
N GLU A 160 -8.15 -24.20 1.57
CA GLU A 160 -9.13 -25.21 1.96
C GLU A 160 -9.83 -24.86 3.29
N GLU A 161 -10.59 -25.79 3.87
CA GLU A 161 -11.38 -25.50 5.08
C GLU A 161 -10.50 -25.33 6.31
N GLU A 162 -9.38 -26.02 6.35
CA GLU A 162 -8.39 -25.97 7.41
C GLU A 162 -7.83 -24.54 7.58
N ASP A 163 -7.63 -23.81 6.49
CA ASP A 163 -7.17 -22.41 6.53
C ASP A 163 -8.25 -21.48 7.13
N ARG A 164 -9.52 -21.74 6.83
CA ARG A 164 -10.65 -20.99 7.38
C ARG A 164 -10.88 -21.32 8.85
N GLU A 165 -10.72 -22.59 9.23
CA GLU A 165 -10.83 -23.04 10.62
C GLU A 165 -9.73 -22.42 11.48
N ALA A 166 -8.50 -22.31 10.99
CA ALA A 166 -7.41 -21.64 11.70
C ALA A 166 -7.75 -20.17 12.05
N LEU A 167 -8.48 -19.46 11.18
CA LEU A 167 -8.98 -18.12 11.49
C LEU A 167 -10.10 -18.15 12.55
N ARG A 168 -11.01 -19.13 12.51
CA ARG A 168 -12.06 -19.29 13.52
C ARG A 168 -11.47 -19.61 14.89
N ASP A 169 -10.47 -20.48 14.95
CA ASP A 169 -9.73 -20.82 16.16
C ASP A 169 -9.02 -19.59 16.76
N ALA A 170 -8.57 -18.67 15.91
CA ALA A 170 -8.03 -17.36 16.29
C ALA A 170 -9.12 -16.31 16.67
N GLY A 171 -10.38 -16.73 16.70
CA GLY A 171 -11.53 -15.92 17.13
C GLY A 171 -12.08 -14.99 16.06
N PHE A 172 -11.80 -15.22 14.77
CA PHE A 172 -12.43 -14.45 13.68
C PHE A 172 -13.82 -15.01 13.35
N SER A 173 -14.79 -14.13 13.13
CA SER A 173 -16.13 -14.49 12.68
C SER A 173 -16.17 -14.74 11.17
N GLU A 174 -17.23 -15.39 10.67
CA GLU A 174 -17.46 -15.55 9.22
C GLU A 174 -17.39 -14.22 8.45
N ARG A 175 -17.86 -13.15 9.08
CA ARG A 175 -17.78 -11.81 8.49
C ARG A 175 -16.35 -11.30 8.43
N ASP A 176 -15.53 -11.58 9.45
CA ASP A 176 -14.12 -11.19 9.46
C ASP A 176 -13.32 -11.98 8.42
N LEU A 177 -13.60 -13.27 8.25
CA LEU A 177 -12.99 -14.10 7.19
C LEU A 177 -13.20 -13.48 5.80
N TRP A 178 -14.42 -13.00 5.53
CA TRP A 178 -14.71 -12.26 4.31
C TRP A 178 -13.89 -10.97 4.21
N ASP A 179 -13.89 -10.15 5.27
CA ASP A 179 -13.20 -8.86 5.27
C ASP A 179 -11.67 -9.04 5.08
N ILE A 180 -11.04 -10.03 5.74
CA ILE A 180 -9.63 -10.40 5.55
C ILE A 180 -9.36 -10.77 4.09
N SER A 181 -10.19 -11.66 3.54
CA SER A 181 -10.06 -12.14 2.16
C SER A 181 -10.24 -11.01 1.14
N ALA A 182 -11.21 -10.12 1.38
CA ALA A 182 -11.53 -9.00 0.50
C ALA A 182 -10.41 -7.94 0.51
N VAL A 183 -9.87 -7.60 1.69
CA VAL A 183 -8.72 -6.70 1.81
C VAL A 183 -7.50 -7.30 1.12
N ALA A 184 -7.17 -8.57 1.39
CA ALA A 184 -6.03 -9.23 0.75
C ALA A 184 -6.18 -9.31 -0.78
N SER A 185 -7.39 -9.59 -1.28
CA SER A 185 -7.69 -9.63 -2.71
C SER A 185 -7.59 -8.26 -3.36
N PHE A 186 -8.11 -7.22 -2.69
CA PHE A 186 -8.01 -5.84 -3.15
C PHE A 186 -6.56 -5.38 -3.26
N PHE A 187 -5.72 -5.70 -2.28
CA PHE A 187 -4.29 -5.38 -2.37
C PHE A 187 -3.57 -6.21 -3.41
N ASN A 188 -3.96 -7.46 -3.65
CA ASN A 188 -3.47 -8.22 -4.80
C ASN A 188 -3.78 -7.53 -6.14
N MET A 189 -4.97 -6.99 -6.32
CA MET A 189 -5.33 -6.17 -7.50
C MET A 189 -4.54 -4.86 -7.54
N SER A 190 -4.56 -4.10 -6.46
CA SER A 190 -3.92 -2.77 -6.37
C SER A 190 -2.42 -2.85 -6.58
N ASN A 191 -1.75 -3.86 -6.01
CA ASN A 191 -0.32 -4.10 -6.21
C ASN A 191 0.03 -4.37 -7.67
N ARG A 192 -0.78 -5.18 -8.37
CA ARG A 192 -0.60 -5.46 -9.80
C ARG A 192 -0.78 -4.19 -10.62
N MET A 193 -1.81 -3.40 -10.34
CA MET A 193 -2.04 -2.12 -11.03
C MET A 193 -0.90 -1.14 -10.81
N ALA A 194 -0.50 -0.92 -9.55
CA ALA A 194 0.58 0.00 -9.20
C ALA A 194 1.92 -0.40 -9.82
N SER A 195 2.26 -1.69 -9.79
CA SER A 195 3.50 -2.19 -10.40
C SER A 195 3.47 -2.09 -11.93
N ALA A 196 2.32 -2.38 -12.56
CA ALA A 196 2.19 -2.36 -14.01
C ALA A 196 2.36 -0.95 -14.61
N VAL A 197 1.94 0.09 -13.89
CA VAL A 197 2.03 1.49 -14.34
C VAL A 197 3.21 2.25 -13.75
N ASP A 198 4.09 1.58 -12.99
CA ASP A 198 5.17 2.21 -12.21
C ASP A 198 4.66 3.39 -11.37
N MET A 199 3.59 3.13 -10.62
CA MET A 199 2.95 4.13 -9.77
C MET A 199 3.91 4.55 -8.65
N ARG A 200 4.12 5.86 -8.51
CA ARG A 200 5.05 6.43 -7.54
C ARG A 200 4.31 6.89 -6.29
N PRO A 201 4.71 6.44 -5.08
CA PRO A 201 4.15 6.96 -3.84
C PRO A 201 4.53 8.44 -3.68
N ASN A 202 3.67 9.19 -3.01
CA ASN A 202 3.98 10.57 -2.66
C ASN A 202 5.24 10.62 -1.77
N ARG A 203 6.11 11.61 -2.00
CA ARG A 203 7.36 11.81 -1.24
C ARG A 203 7.14 11.82 0.27
N SER A 204 6.03 12.42 0.73
CA SER A 204 5.67 12.57 2.14
C SER A 204 5.64 11.24 2.90
N TYR A 205 5.13 10.16 2.28
CA TYR A 205 5.03 8.85 2.92
C TYR A 205 6.39 8.27 3.35
N HIS A 206 7.47 8.65 2.67
CA HIS A 206 8.82 8.17 3.02
C HIS A 206 9.33 8.71 4.34
N GLY A 207 8.87 9.87 4.82
CA GLY A 207 9.31 10.47 6.09
C GLY A 207 8.32 10.33 7.24
N GLU A 208 7.10 9.90 6.95
CA GLU A 208 5.97 9.95 7.88
C GLU A 208 6.07 8.91 9.01
N ALA A 209 5.76 9.32 10.24
CA ALA A 209 5.71 8.47 11.43
C ALA A 209 6.94 7.56 11.62
N ARG A 210 8.16 8.12 11.52
CA ARG A 210 9.42 7.36 11.64
C ARG A 210 10.20 7.54 12.94
N SER A 211 9.86 8.55 13.74
CA SER A 211 10.55 8.80 15.00
C SER A 211 10.16 7.75 16.04
N LEU A 212 11.17 7.17 16.71
CA LEU A 212 10.93 6.31 17.87
C LEU A 212 10.36 7.15 19.03
N PRO A 213 9.44 6.61 19.84
CA PRO A 213 9.02 7.26 21.07
C PRO A 213 10.23 7.48 21.99
N ASP A 214 10.18 8.55 22.80
CA ASP A 214 11.19 8.76 23.84
C ASP A 214 11.08 7.61 24.87
N PRO A 215 12.17 6.87 25.15
CA PRO A 215 12.13 5.80 26.15
C PRO A 215 11.74 6.28 27.55
N ASP A 216 11.86 7.58 27.84
CA ASP A 216 11.48 8.17 29.13
C ASP A 216 10.00 8.62 29.20
N GLU A 217 9.23 8.51 28.11
CA GLU A 217 7.79 8.85 28.05
C GLU A 217 6.85 7.62 28.10
N ALA A 218 7.40 6.41 28.26
CA ALA A 218 6.66 5.12 28.27
C ALA A 218 6.30 4.60 29.67
#